data_AF-A0A1G4HBI5-F1
#
_entry.id   AF-A0A1G4HBI5-F1
#
_cell.length_a   1.000
_cell.length_b   1.000
_cell.length_c   1.000
_cell.angle_alpha   90.00
_cell.angle_beta   90.00
_cell.angle_gamma   90.00
#
_symmetry.space_group_name_H-M   'P 1'
#
loop_
_entity.id
_entity.type
_entity.pdbx_description
1 polymer ?
#
loop_
_entity_poly.entity_id
_entity_poly.type
_entity_poly.pdbx_seq_one_letter_code
_entity_poly.pdbx_strand_id
1 'polypeptide(L)'
;MLGLGKMSKCCCFPLAGGCIIGIMIHIGFCISAIFSHGEEYRILLIITNAVLASLLTLGLTLKNYIIFCIAAISVAFILANYIVSFILVFISLFVKDKYTLESKIFTTVIVFIMMFTTTVFFNIYLSIFKVMKAGGTGWEFKNYMEIESEKQLDKREEKKDAKKEESGTYSDYKA
;
A
#
# COMPACT_ATOMS: atom_id res chain seq x y z
N MET A 1 -4.90 15.58 12.02
CA MET A 1 -4.19 14.33 11.64
C MET A 1 -4.71 13.90 10.27
N LEU A 2 -3.89 14.00 9.23
CA LEU A 2 -4.23 13.52 7.88
C LEU A 2 -4.51 12.01 7.97
N GLY A 3 -5.73 11.58 7.63
CA GLY A 3 -6.20 10.18 7.70
C GLY A 3 -5.58 9.25 6.65
N LEU A 4 -4.26 9.31 6.48
CA LEU A 4 -3.51 8.49 5.53
C LEU A 4 -3.57 7.01 5.94
N GLY A 5 -3.94 6.16 4.99
CA GLY A 5 -4.13 4.72 5.18
C GLY A 5 -5.39 4.33 5.96
N LYS A 6 -6.44 5.16 5.97
CA LYS A 6 -7.78 4.79 6.45
C LYS A 6 -8.75 4.78 5.26
N MET A 7 -8.73 3.73 4.46
CA MET A 7 -9.80 3.52 3.48
C MET A 7 -11.03 2.98 4.22
N SER A 8 -11.94 3.86 4.62
CA SER A 8 -13.26 3.47 5.11
C SER A 8 -14.06 2.91 3.94
N LYS A 9 -14.19 1.59 3.86
CA LYS A 9 -15.07 0.88 2.91
C LYS A 9 -14.91 1.38 1.47
N CYS A 10 -13.78 1.08 0.83
CA CYS A 10 -13.80 0.98 -0.63
C CYS A 10 -14.66 -0.25 -0.95
N CYS A 11 -15.98 -0.08 -1.05
CA CYS A 11 -17.00 -1.13 -1.04
C CYS A 11 -16.86 -2.22 -2.11
N CYS A 12 -15.90 -2.09 -3.04
CA CYS A 12 -15.85 -2.93 -4.23
C CYS A 12 -14.58 -3.78 -4.35
N PHE A 13 -13.54 -3.60 -3.52
CA PHE A 13 -12.33 -4.41 -3.66
C PHE A 13 -11.66 -4.73 -2.32
N PRO A 14 -11.32 -6.01 -2.06
CA PRO A 14 -10.45 -6.37 -0.95
C PRO A 14 -9.07 -5.73 -1.15
N LEU A 15 -8.41 -5.40 -0.05
CA LEU A 15 -7.13 -4.71 -0.04
C LEU A 15 -6.02 -5.56 -0.69
N ALA A 16 -6.08 -6.88 -0.49
CA ALA A 16 -5.25 -7.86 -1.19
C ALA A 16 -5.46 -7.80 -2.71
N GLY A 17 -6.68 -7.56 -3.17
CA GLY A 17 -6.96 -7.34 -4.58
C GLY A 17 -6.27 -6.08 -5.12
N GLY A 18 -6.24 -4.99 -4.34
CA GLY A 18 -5.48 -3.79 -4.71
C GLY A 18 -3.99 -4.07 -4.89
N CYS A 19 -3.42 -4.95 -4.05
CA CYS A 19 -2.04 -5.42 -4.20
C CYS A 19 -1.85 -6.29 -5.46
N ILE A 20 -2.82 -7.12 -5.84
CA ILE A 20 -2.77 -7.91 -7.10
C ILE A 20 -2.73 -6.98 -8.32
N ILE A 21 -3.59 -5.95 -8.35
CA ILE A 21 -3.57 -4.95 -9.42
C ILE A 21 -2.20 -4.25 -9.48
N GLY A 22 -1.63 -3.90 -8.32
CA GLY A 22 -0.29 -3.34 -8.22
C GLY A 22 0.79 -4.25 -8.79
N ILE A 23 0.75 -5.56 -8.47
CA ILE A 23 1.66 -6.57 -9.03
C ILE A 23 1.56 -6.59 -10.56
N MET A 24 0.34 -6.65 -11.11
CA MET A 24 0.13 -6.68 -12.56
C MET A 24 0.70 -5.43 -13.24
N ILE A 25 0.51 -4.26 -12.64
CA ILE A 25 1.04 -3.00 -13.19
C ILE A 25 2.57 -2.98 -13.17
N HIS A 26 3.20 -3.40 -12.06
CA HIS A 26 4.67 -3.48 -11.99
C HIS A 26 5.25 -4.47 -13.01
N ILE A 27 4.61 -5.63 -13.20
CA ILE A 27 4.99 -6.60 -14.24
C ILE A 27 4.81 -5.99 -15.64
N GLY A 28 3.69 -5.28 -15.87
CA GLY A 28 3.43 -4.55 -17.11
C GLY A 28 4.55 -3.55 -17.43
N PHE A 29 4.98 -2.76 -16.45
CA PHE A 29 6.11 -1.83 -16.61
C PHE A 29 7.43 -2.54 -16.94
N CYS A 30 7.70 -3.69 -16.31
CA CYS A 30 8.87 -4.50 -16.68
C CYS A 30 8.81 -4.93 -18.14
N ILE A 31 7.65 -5.43 -18.60
CA ILE A 31 7.46 -5.88 -19.99
C ILE A 31 7.60 -4.70 -20.95
N SER A 32 6.96 -3.57 -20.67
CA SER A 32 7.07 -2.37 -21.50
C SER A 32 8.51 -1.85 -21.59
N ALA A 33 9.27 -1.93 -20.49
CA ALA A 33 10.66 -1.49 -20.46
C ALA A 33 11.58 -2.36 -21.31
N ILE A 34 11.31 -3.67 -21.48
CA ILE A 34 12.07 -4.55 -22.37
C ILE A 34 12.07 -4.02 -23.81
N PHE A 35 10.95 -3.43 -24.25
CA PHE A 35 10.79 -2.87 -25.59
C PHE A 35 11.24 -1.40 -25.70
N SER A 36 11.81 -0.81 -24.64
CA SER A 36 12.29 0.57 -24.64
C SER A 36 13.73 0.69 -25.15
N HIS A 37 13.99 1.73 -25.94
CA HIS A 37 15.28 1.96 -26.63
C HIS A 37 16.34 2.72 -25.80
N GLY A 38 16.01 3.23 -24.61
CA GLY A 38 16.98 3.94 -23.75
C GLY A 38 17.70 3.00 -22.80
N GLU A 39 19.03 2.85 -22.91
CA GLU A 39 19.77 1.78 -22.22
C GLU A 39 19.90 1.95 -20.69
N GLU A 40 20.28 3.13 -20.19
CA GLU A 40 20.61 3.31 -18.77
C GLU A 40 19.37 3.35 -17.86
N TYR A 41 18.31 4.05 -18.28
CA TYR A 41 17.08 4.15 -17.48
C TYR A 41 16.27 2.85 -17.49
N ARG A 42 16.42 2.03 -18.52
CA ARG A 42 15.68 0.77 -18.69
C ARG A 42 16.01 -0.25 -17.61
N ILE A 43 17.30 -0.47 -17.33
CA ILE A 43 17.73 -1.51 -16.37
C ILE A 43 17.23 -1.15 -14.97
N LEU A 44 17.38 0.10 -14.54
CA LEU A 44 16.93 0.57 -13.24
C LEU A 44 15.40 0.45 -13.10
N LEU A 45 14.66 0.80 -14.15
CA LEU A 45 13.19 0.70 -14.17
C LEU A 45 12.74 -0.76 -14.03
N ILE A 46 13.37 -1.69 -14.76
CA ILE A 46 13.06 -3.12 -14.68
C ILE A 46 13.34 -3.65 -13.28
N ILE A 47 14.53 -3.38 -12.73
CA ILE A 47 14.92 -3.88 -11.40
C ILE A 47 13.95 -3.36 -10.33
N THR A 48 13.66 -2.06 -10.34
CA THR A 48 12.79 -1.43 -9.34
C THR A 48 11.38 -2.02 -9.36
N ASN A 49 10.79 -2.18 -10.56
CA ASN A 49 9.45 -2.75 -10.69
C ASN A 49 9.42 -4.25 -10.38
N ALA A 50 10.44 -5.02 -10.78
CA ALA A 50 10.54 -6.44 -10.47
C ALA A 50 10.66 -6.69 -8.96
N VAL A 51 11.47 -5.89 -8.25
CA VAL A 51 11.60 -5.95 -6.80
C VAL A 51 10.27 -5.63 -6.12
N LEU A 52 9.57 -4.58 -6.55
CA LEU A 52 8.25 -4.23 -6.01
C LEU A 52 7.20 -5.33 -6.24
N ALA A 53 7.10 -5.87 -7.45
CA ALA A 53 6.20 -6.98 -7.75
C ALA A 53 6.52 -8.21 -6.87
N SER A 54 7.80 -8.51 -6.68
CA SER A 54 8.25 -9.63 -5.84
C SER A 54 7.91 -9.41 -4.37
N LEU A 55 8.17 -8.22 -3.83
CA LEU A 55 7.83 -7.86 -2.44
C LEU A 55 6.33 -7.96 -2.19
N LEU A 56 5.50 -7.45 -3.10
CA LEU A 56 4.04 -7.54 -2.98
C LEU A 56 3.55 -8.99 -3.02
N THR A 57 4.11 -9.78 -3.94
CA THR A 57 3.77 -11.21 -4.07
C THR A 57 4.16 -11.97 -2.80
N LEU A 58 5.39 -11.79 -2.32
CA LEU A 58 5.87 -12.41 -1.09
C LEU A 58 5.09 -11.93 0.15
N GLY A 59 4.77 -10.64 0.22
CA GLY A 59 3.98 -10.07 1.31
C GLY A 59 2.59 -10.69 1.40
N LEU A 60 1.92 -10.87 0.25
CA LEU A 60 0.62 -11.54 0.19
C LEU A 60 0.73 -13.02 0.55
N THR A 61 1.63 -13.76 -0.09
CA THR A 61 1.75 -15.22 0.07
C THR A 61 2.15 -15.61 1.48
N LEU A 62 3.12 -14.90 2.06
CA LEU A 62 3.60 -15.15 3.43
C LEU A 62 2.72 -14.47 4.49
N LYS A 63 1.73 -13.67 4.09
CA LYS A 63 0.88 -12.85 4.98
C LYS A 63 1.72 -12.04 5.97
N ASN A 64 2.82 -11.45 5.50
CA ASN A 64 3.83 -10.82 6.34
C ASN A 64 3.77 -9.30 6.24
N TYR A 65 3.33 -8.65 7.31
CA TYR A 65 3.20 -7.19 7.37
C TYR A 65 4.56 -6.46 7.23
N ILE A 66 5.67 -7.05 7.64
CA ILE A 66 7.00 -6.42 7.55
C ILE A 66 7.37 -6.21 6.08
N ILE A 67 7.08 -7.18 5.22
CA ILE A 67 7.34 -7.10 3.78
C ILE A 67 6.52 -5.95 3.16
N PHE A 68 5.27 -5.79 3.58
CA PHE A 68 4.45 -4.65 3.14
C PHE A 68 4.93 -3.30 3.64
N CYS A 69 5.53 -3.24 4.83
CA CYS A 69 6.19 -2.03 5.31
C CYS A 69 7.35 -1.65 4.38
N ILE A 70 8.20 -2.61 4.00
CA ILE A 70 9.30 -2.39 3.06
C ILE A 70 8.76 -1.94 1.70
N ALA A 71 7.74 -2.61 1.17
CA ALA A 71 7.10 -2.22 -0.10
C ALA A 71 6.52 -0.79 -0.05
N ALA A 72 5.87 -0.40 1.06
CA ALA A 72 5.35 0.95 1.24
C ALA A 72 6.47 2.00 1.28
N ILE A 73 7.59 1.71 1.94
CA ILE A 73 8.77 2.60 1.95
C ILE A 73 9.36 2.74 0.54
N SER A 74 9.48 1.65 -0.21
CA SER A 74 9.95 1.69 -1.61
C SER A 74 9.03 2.55 -2.49
N VAL A 75 7.72 2.43 -2.35
CA VAL A 75 6.77 3.28 -3.08
C VAL A 75 6.83 4.74 -2.62
N ALA A 76 7.02 5.00 -1.33
CA ALA A 76 7.19 6.37 -0.83
C ALA A 76 8.40 7.05 -1.45
N PHE A 77 9.52 6.32 -1.61
CA PHE A 77 10.70 6.82 -2.30
C PHE A 77 10.41 7.16 -3.76
N ILE A 78 9.68 6.30 -4.49
CA ILE A 78 9.26 6.57 -5.86
C ILE A 78 8.33 7.80 -5.93
N LEU A 79 7.38 7.91 -4.99
CA LEU A 79 6.46 9.04 -4.92
C LEU A 79 7.20 10.36 -4.70
N ALA A 80 8.21 10.38 -3.82
CA ALA A 80 9.06 11.55 -3.61
C ALA A 80 9.77 11.98 -4.89
N ASN A 81 10.29 11.02 -5.67
CA ASN A 81 10.90 11.31 -6.97
C ASN A 81 9.88 11.94 -7.95
N TYR A 82 8.66 11.39 -8.03
CA TYR A 82 7.62 11.98 -8.89
C TYR A 82 7.21 13.39 -8.44
N ILE A 83 7.19 13.67 -7.14
CA ILE A 83 6.93 15.03 -6.62
C ILE A 83 8.04 15.99 -7.07
N VAL A 84 9.31 15.60 -6.94
CA VAL A 84 10.44 16.41 -7.40
C VAL A 84 10.38 16.62 -8.91
N SER A 85 10.15 15.56 -9.69
CA SER A 85 9.98 15.65 -11.15
C SER A 85 8.83 16.57 -11.53
N PHE A 86 7.70 16.50 -10.83
CA PHE A 86 6.54 17.35 -11.08
C PHE A 86 6.89 18.83 -10.86
N ILE A 87 7.61 19.16 -9.79
CA ILE A 87 8.06 20.53 -9.51
C ILE A 87 9.00 21.01 -10.63
N LEU A 88 9.96 20.19 -11.04
CA LEU A 88 10.92 20.57 -12.09
C LEU A 88 10.23 20.79 -13.45
N VAL A 89 9.30 19.91 -13.82
CA VAL A 89 8.53 20.05 -15.06
C VAL A 89 7.62 21.28 -14.99
N PHE A 90 7.00 21.54 -13.83
CA PHE A 90 6.19 22.74 -13.62
C PHE A 90 7.00 24.02 -13.80
N ILE A 91 8.23 24.08 -13.26
CA ILE A 91 9.13 25.22 -13.47
C ILE A 91 9.49 25.35 -14.96
N SER A 92 9.76 24.23 -15.64
CA SER A 92 10.09 24.21 -17.07
C SER A 92 8.99 24.80 -17.96
N LEU A 93 7.71 24.77 -17.55
CA LEU A 93 6.61 25.41 -18.30
C LEU A 93 6.83 26.92 -18.51
N PHE A 94 7.55 27.58 -17.61
CA PHE A 94 7.79 29.02 -17.65
C PHE A 94 9.18 29.39 -18.22
N VAL A 95 10.04 28.40 -18.45
CA VAL A 95 11.38 28.60 -19.02
C VAL A 95 11.30 28.56 -20.54
N LYS A 96 11.87 29.57 -21.22
CA LYS A 96 12.09 29.51 -22.67
C LYS A 96 13.27 28.58 -22.94
N ASP A 97 12.99 27.41 -23.51
CA ASP A 97 13.98 26.42 -23.91
C ASP A 97 13.66 25.86 -25.30
N LYS A 98 14.37 24.79 -25.70
CA LYS A 98 14.24 24.17 -27.02
C LYS A 98 12.98 23.30 -27.16
N TYR A 99 12.24 23.06 -26.08
CA TYR A 99 11.08 22.16 -26.06
C TYR A 99 9.78 22.93 -26.29
N THR A 100 8.86 22.35 -27.06
CA THR A 100 7.55 22.97 -27.35
C THR A 100 6.67 22.99 -26.10
N LEU A 101 5.80 24.00 -25.99
CA LEU A 101 4.83 24.11 -24.88
C LEU A 101 3.94 22.87 -24.80
N GLU A 102 3.51 22.34 -25.94
CA GLU A 102 2.70 21.11 -26.04
C GLU A 102 3.42 19.91 -25.41
N SER A 103 4.69 19.69 -25.74
CA SER A 103 5.49 18.60 -25.17
C SER A 103 5.64 18.73 -23.66
N LYS A 104 5.80 19.96 -23.16
CA LYS A 104 5.89 20.21 -21.72
C LYS A 104 4.57 19.93 -21.01
N ILE A 105 3.44 20.42 -21.55
CA ILE A 105 2.10 20.17 -20.99
C ILE A 105 1.83 18.66 -20.96
N PHE A 106 2.10 17.96 -22.06
CA PHE A 106 1.91 16.51 -22.15
C PHE A 106 2.74 15.77 -21.09
N THR A 107 4.00 16.16 -20.91
CA THR A 107 4.89 15.59 -19.89
C THR A 107 4.37 15.86 -18.48
N THR A 108 3.91 17.08 -18.18
CA THR A 108 3.31 17.44 -16.88
C THR A 108 2.12 16.54 -16.55
N VAL A 109 1.24 16.30 -17.51
CA VAL A 109 0.06 15.44 -17.32
C VAL A 109 0.46 14.00 -17.02
N ILE A 110 1.44 13.45 -17.76
CA ILE A 110 1.94 12.10 -17.51
C ILE A 110 2.54 11.99 -16.10
N VAL A 111 3.42 12.92 -15.72
CA VAL A 111 4.04 12.92 -14.39
C VAL A 111 3.00 13.04 -13.28
N PHE A 112 1.96 13.87 -13.50
CA PHE A 112 0.84 14.00 -12.56
C PHE A 112 0.06 12.68 -12.41
N ILE A 113 -0.28 12.01 -13.51
CA ILE A 113 -1.00 10.72 -13.48
C ILE A 113 -0.16 9.67 -12.75
N MET A 114 1.14 9.61 -13.03
CA MET A 114 2.07 8.70 -12.34
C MET A 114 2.10 8.99 -10.84
N MET A 115 2.28 10.25 -10.44
CA MET A 115 2.27 10.68 -9.04
C MET A 115 0.97 10.31 -8.32
N PHE A 116 -0.18 10.58 -8.94
CA PHE A 116 -1.50 10.24 -8.40
C PHE A 116 -1.65 8.73 -8.22
N THR A 117 -1.32 7.95 -9.24
CA THR A 117 -1.41 6.49 -9.22
C THR A 117 -0.50 5.89 -8.15
N THR A 118 0.75 6.37 -8.05
CA THR A 118 1.69 5.96 -6.99
C THR A 118 1.16 6.29 -5.60
N THR A 119 0.48 7.43 -5.43
CA THR A 119 -0.14 7.83 -4.14
C THR A 119 -1.27 6.87 -3.74
N VAL A 120 -2.09 6.43 -4.70
CA VAL A 120 -3.13 5.42 -4.46
C VAL A 120 -2.51 4.11 -4.01
N PHE A 121 -1.49 3.62 -4.71
CA PHE A 121 -0.79 2.38 -4.32
C PHE A 121 -0.09 2.49 -2.97
N PHE A 122 0.54 3.63 -2.67
CA PHE A 122 1.12 3.89 -1.36
C PHE A 122 0.09 3.74 -0.23
N ASN A 123 -1.10 4.32 -0.43
CA ASN A 123 -2.19 4.19 0.53
C ASN A 123 -2.70 2.75 0.66
N ILE A 124 -2.79 2.00 -0.43
CA ILE A 124 -3.16 0.57 -0.40
C ILE A 124 -2.12 -0.21 0.40
N TYR A 125 -0.82 -0.01 0.14
CA TYR A 125 0.27 -0.75 0.79
C TYR A 125 0.41 -0.40 2.28
N LEU A 126 0.16 0.85 2.67
CA LEU A 126 0.04 1.22 4.08
C LEU A 126 -1.18 0.59 4.76
N SER A 127 -2.30 0.53 4.06
CA SER A 127 -3.54 -0.01 4.62
C SER A 127 -3.41 -1.52 4.84
N ILE A 128 -2.85 -2.27 3.87
CA ILE A 128 -2.65 -3.73 3.99
C ILE A 128 -1.64 -4.05 5.09
N PHE A 129 -0.59 -3.24 5.23
CA PHE A 129 0.33 -3.32 6.37
C PHE A 129 -0.42 -3.21 7.70
N LYS A 130 -1.30 -2.20 7.86
CA LYS A 130 -2.06 -2.01 9.11
C LYS A 130 -3.04 -3.15 9.37
N VAL A 131 -3.73 -3.64 8.33
CA VAL A 131 -4.66 -4.77 8.44
C VAL A 131 -3.93 -6.04 8.86
N MET A 132 -2.82 -6.38 8.21
CA MET A 132 -2.01 -7.56 8.57
C MET A 132 -1.38 -7.42 9.95
N LYS A 133 -0.95 -6.22 10.33
CA LYS A 133 -0.44 -5.95 11.69
C LYS A 133 -1.53 -6.13 12.76
N ALA A 134 -2.77 -5.76 12.45
CA ALA A 134 -3.93 -6.02 13.30
C ALA A 134 -4.34 -7.51 13.32
N GLY A 135 -3.76 -8.35 12.45
CA GLY A 135 -4.00 -9.77 12.33
C GLY A 135 -5.12 -10.15 11.35
N GLY A 136 -5.53 -9.22 10.47
CA GLY A 136 -6.35 -9.54 9.31
C GLY A 136 -5.54 -10.12 8.15
N THR A 137 -6.23 -10.61 7.13
CA THR A 137 -5.62 -11.17 5.93
C THR A 137 -5.59 -10.17 4.76
N GLY A 138 -6.39 -9.11 4.83
CA GLY A 138 -6.54 -8.12 3.75
C GLY A 138 -7.51 -8.55 2.65
N TRP A 139 -8.03 -9.77 2.73
CA TRP A 139 -9.17 -10.24 1.94
C TRP A 139 -10.50 -9.84 2.57
N GLU A 140 -10.50 -9.48 3.85
CA GLU A 140 -11.71 -9.00 4.51
C GLU A 140 -12.10 -7.62 3.98
N PHE A 141 -13.41 -7.39 3.86
CA PHE A 141 -13.98 -6.04 3.70
C PHE A 141 -14.04 -5.27 5.03
N LYS A 142 -13.08 -5.53 5.92
CA LYS A 142 -12.97 -4.91 7.24
C LYS A 142 -11.72 -4.05 7.30
N ASN A 143 -11.81 -2.91 7.97
CA ASN A 143 -10.65 -2.06 8.21
C ASN A 143 -9.91 -2.49 9.49
N TYR A 144 -8.62 -2.13 9.63
CA TYR A 144 -7.79 -2.48 10.79
C TYR A 144 -8.40 -2.05 12.13
N MET A 145 -9.13 -0.92 12.18
CA MET A 145 -9.80 -0.47 13.40
C MET A 145 -10.98 -1.36 13.80
N GLU A 146 -11.70 -1.92 12.83
CA GLU A 146 -12.78 -2.88 13.10
C GLU A 146 -12.17 -4.17 13.65
N ILE A 147 -11.08 -4.65 13.04
CA ILE A 147 -10.35 -5.85 13.49
C ILE A 147 -9.78 -5.66 14.90
N GLU A 148 -9.18 -4.52 15.19
CA GLU A 148 -8.67 -4.21 16.53
C GLU A 148 -9.80 -4.11 17.56
N SER A 149 -10.95 -3.55 17.19
CA SER A 149 -12.11 -3.44 18.08
C SER A 149 -12.72 -4.79 18.42
N GLU A 150 -12.85 -5.69 17.44
CA GLU A 150 -13.33 -7.08 17.63
C GLU A 150 -12.38 -7.82 18.58
N LYS A 151 -11.06 -7.76 18.35
CA LYS A 151 -10.08 -8.37 19.26
C LYS A 151 -10.12 -7.84 20.69
N GLN A 152 -10.44 -6.56 20.88
CA GLN A 152 -10.57 -6.00 22.23
C GLN A 152 -11.87 -6.44 22.92
N LEU A 153 -12.95 -6.65 22.16
CA LEU A 153 -14.20 -7.20 22.68
C LEU A 153 -14.00 -8.66 23.08
N ASP A 154 -13.41 -9.49 22.22
CA ASP A 154 -13.14 -10.90 22.50
C ASP A 154 -12.29 -11.06 23.78
N LYS A 155 -11.21 -10.28 23.92
CA LYS A 155 -10.38 -10.29 25.13
C LYS A 155 -11.12 -9.84 26.39
N ARG A 156 -12.15 -9.00 26.27
CA ARG A 156 -12.99 -8.58 27.40
C ARG A 156 -13.99 -9.65 27.77
N GLU A 157 -14.49 -10.41 26.80
CA GLU A 157 -15.39 -11.54 27.01
C GLU A 157 -14.64 -12.73 27.62
N GLU A 158 -13.47 -13.11 27.10
CA GLU A 158 -12.60 -14.13 27.70
C GLU A 158 -12.26 -13.82 29.16
N LYS A 159 -11.96 -12.55 29.48
CA LYS A 159 -11.71 -12.11 30.87
C LYS A 159 -12.95 -12.16 31.76
N LYS A 160 -14.15 -12.01 31.21
CA LYS A 160 -15.41 -12.14 31.96
C LYS A 160 -15.72 -13.61 32.23
N ASP A 161 -15.49 -14.48 31.26
CA ASP A 161 -15.75 -15.90 31.39
C ASP A 161 -14.75 -16.58 32.33
N ALA A 162 -13.46 -16.25 32.24
CA ALA A 162 -12.46 -16.71 33.22
C ALA A 162 -12.80 -16.28 34.66
N LYS A 163 -13.32 -15.06 34.87
CA LYS A 163 -13.79 -14.60 36.18
C LYS A 163 -15.04 -15.34 36.66
N LYS A 164 -15.95 -15.71 35.75
CA LYS A 164 -17.14 -16.49 36.09
C LYS A 164 -16.76 -17.92 36.46
N GLU A 165 -15.85 -18.56 35.73
CA GLU A 165 -15.32 -19.88 36.08
C GLU A 165 -14.63 -19.86 37.45
N GLU A 166 -13.72 -18.92 37.72
CA GLU A 166 -13.08 -18.80 39.05
C GLU A 166 -14.10 -18.60 40.19
N SER A 167 -15.16 -17.82 39.94
CA SER A 167 -16.21 -17.58 40.94
C SER A 167 -17.13 -18.79 41.17
N GLY A 168 -17.37 -19.60 40.13
CA GLY A 168 -18.15 -20.82 40.21
C GLY A 168 -17.42 -21.90 40.99
N THR A 169 -16.12 -22.08 40.70
CA THR A 169 -15.28 -23.05 41.41
C THR A 169 -15.15 -22.71 42.90
N TYR A 170 -15.04 -21.43 43.26
CA TYR A 170 -14.97 -21.01 44.67
C TYR A 170 -16.28 -21.24 45.45
N SER A 171 -17.43 -21.29 44.76
CA SER A 171 -18.73 -21.58 45.37
C SER A 171 -18.91 -23.07 45.71
N ASP A 172 -18.31 -23.98 44.91
CA ASP A 172 -18.36 -25.42 45.14
C ASP A 172 -17.46 -25.87 46.32
N TYR A 173 -16.38 -25.15 46.63
CA TYR A 173 -15.52 -25.45 47.79
C TYR A 173 -16.13 -25.03 49.15
N LYS A 174 -17.27 -24.34 49.16
CA LYS A 174 -17.97 -23.88 50.38
C LYS A 174 -19.32 -24.56 50.62
N ALA A 175 -19.69 -25.57 49.82
CA ALA A 175 -20.91 -26.36 50.00
C ALA A 175 -20.68 -27.62 50.85
#